data_AF-A0A945GHK9-F1
#
_entry.id   AF-A0A945GHK9-F1
#
_cell.length_a   1.000
_cell.length_b   1.000
_cell.length_c   1.000
_cell.angle_alpha   90.00
_cell.angle_beta   90.00
_cell.angle_gamma   90.00
#
_symmetry.space_group_name_H-M   'P 1'
#
loop_
_entity.id
_entity.type
_entity.pdbx_description
1 polymer ?
#
loop_
_entity_poly.entity_id
_entity_poly.type
_entity_poly.pdbx_seq_one_letter_code
_entity_poly.pdbx_strand_id
1 'polypeptide(L)'
;FSDGGIFATKPYICGSSYLLKMMDFKKGEWCNTMDGLYWRFIDKNREFFLKNPRLSMMVRVFDKMQDQRKRMILLEADKFIKQNTT
;
A
#
# COMPACT_ATOMS: atom_id res chain seq x y z
N PHE A 1 -4.69 -14.03 -0.33
CA PHE A 1 -3.66 -14.25 -1.37
C PHE A 1 -2.60 -15.27 -0.94
N SER A 2 -2.73 -15.90 0.23
CA SER A 2 -1.83 -16.98 0.67
C SER A 2 -1.95 -18.25 -0.17
N ASP A 3 -2.94 -18.31 -1.06
CA ASP A 3 -3.18 -19.35 -2.07
C ASP A 3 -2.50 -19.04 -3.42
N GLY A 4 -1.77 -17.92 -3.55
CA GLY A 4 -1.13 -17.52 -4.81
C GLY A 4 -2.09 -17.00 -5.88
N GLY A 5 -3.35 -16.76 -5.53
CA GLY A 5 -4.36 -16.19 -6.43
C GLY A 5 -5.22 -17.20 -7.18
N ILE A 6 -5.42 -18.39 -6.61
CA ILE A 6 -6.31 -19.44 -7.13
C ILE A 6 -7.77 -18.96 -7.12
N PHE A 7 -8.21 -18.31 -6.04
CA PHE A 7 -9.59 -17.81 -5.94
C PHE A 7 -9.76 -16.37 -6.46
N ALA A 8 -8.73 -15.53 -6.31
CA ALA A 8 -8.74 -14.16 -6.80
C ALA A 8 -7.39 -13.83 -7.45
N THR A 9 -7.41 -13.42 -8.71
CA THR A 9 -6.19 -13.12 -9.49
C THR A 9 -5.48 -11.83 -9.04
N LYS A 10 -6.06 -11.09 -8.08
CA LYS A 10 -5.48 -9.86 -7.52
C LYS A 10 -5.55 -9.83 -6.00
N PRO A 11 -4.50 -9.33 -5.33
CA PRO A 11 -4.60 -9.05 -3.90
C PRO A 11 -5.59 -7.91 -3.67
N TYR A 12 -6.58 -8.13 -2.79
CA TYR A 12 -7.51 -7.09 -2.35
C TYR A 12 -6.82 -6.17 -1.34
N ILE A 13 -6.02 -5.25 -1.86
CA ILE A 13 -5.31 -4.22 -1.10
C ILE A 13 -5.73 -2.84 -1.59
N CYS A 14 -5.85 -1.88 -0.68
CA CYS A 14 -6.19 -0.51 -1.02
C CYS A 14 -5.48 0.49 -0.10
N GLY A 15 -5.23 1.70 -0.61
CA GLY A 15 -4.78 2.83 0.19
C GLY A 15 -5.96 3.64 0.75
N SER A 16 -5.65 4.71 1.49
CA SER A 16 -6.65 5.58 2.15
C SER A 16 -7.69 6.17 1.18
N SER A 17 -7.29 6.45 -0.06
CA SER A 17 -8.16 7.03 -1.09
C SER A 17 -9.37 6.16 -1.43
N TYR A 18 -9.28 4.84 -1.28
CA TYR A 18 -10.42 3.95 -1.51
C TYR A 18 -11.44 4.07 -0.36
N LEU A 19 -10.94 4.05 0.88
CA LEU A 19 -11.78 4.18 2.08
C LEU A 19 -12.53 5.52 2.10
N LEU A 20 -11.84 6.62 1.77
CA LEU A 20 -12.46 7.95 1.70
C LEU A 20 -13.54 8.07 0.61
N LYS A 21 -13.49 7.23 -0.44
CA LYS A 21 -14.50 7.23 -1.52
C LYS A 21 -15.68 6.34 -1.24
N MET A 22 -15.45 5.22 -0.54
CA MET A 22 -16.46 4.19 -0.32
C MET A 22 -17.14 4.30 1.05
N MET A 23 -16.61 5.11 1.96
CA MET A 23 -17.06 5.20 3.34
C MET A 23 -17.08 6.67 3.80
N ASP A 24 -17.85 6.95 4.86
CA ASP A 24 -17.98 8.29 5.43
C ASP A 24 -16.87 8.61 6.46
N PHE A 25 -15.61 8.48 6.02
CA PHE A 25 -14.47 8.87 6.84
C PHE A 25 -13.97 10.26 6.45
N LYS A 26 -13.64 11.07 7.46
CA LYS A 26 -12.90 12.32 7.25
C LYS A 26 -11.43 12.03 7.00
N LYS A 27 -10.84 12.79 6.08
CA LYS A 27 -9.40 12.77 5.83
C LYS A 27 -8.65 13.18 7.12
N GLY A 28 -7.60 12.44 7.45
CA GLY A 28 -6.77 12.71 8.63
C GLY A 28 -5.41 12.02 8.55
N GLU A 29 -4.61 12.13 9.61
CA GLU A 29 -3.24 11.59 9.65
C GLU A 29 -3.17 10.07 9.42
N TRP A 30 -4.21 9.34 9.83
CA TRP A 30 -4.33 7.90 9.56
C TRP A 30 -4.24 7.55 8.07
N CYS A 31 -4.56 8.49 7.17
CA CYS A 31 -4.41 8.28 5.72
C CYS A 31 -2.95 8.05 5.34
N ASN A 32 -2.01 8.77 5.98
CA ASN A 32 -0.57 8.62 5.73
C ASN A 32 -0.09 7.23 6.18
N THR A 33 -0.55 6.78 7.34
CA THR A 33 -0.27 5.43 7.85
C THR A 33 -0.83 4.35 6.90
N MET A 34 -2.10 4.47 6.48
CA MET A 34 -2.74 3.50 5.59
C MET A 34 -2.07 3.45 4.21
N ASP A 35 -1.78 4.60 3.62
CA ASP A 35 -1.02 4.69 2.37
C ASP A 35 0.37 4.08 2.53
N GLY A 36 1.03 4.35 3.64
CA GLY A 36 2.33 3.80 3.97
C GLY A 36 2.33 2.28 4.03
N LEU A 37 1.38 1.68 4.75
CA LEU A 37 1.21 0.23 4.83
C LEU A 37 0.96 -0.38 3.46
N TYR A 38 0.08 0.23 2.67
CA TYR A 38 -0.25 -0.19 1.31
C TYR A 38 0.98 -0.18 0.38
N TRP A 39 1.68 0.96 0.32
CA TRP A 39 2.83 1.11 -0.56
C TRP A 39 4.03 0.28 -0.10
N ARG A 40 4.26 0.16 1.21
CA ARG A 40 5.28 -0.73 1.78
C ARG A 40 5.02 -2.19 1.43
N PHE A 41 3.76 -2.63 1.43
CA PHE A 41 3.42 -4.00 1.02
C PHE A 41 3.73 -4.25 -0.46
N ILE A 42 3.39 -3.31 -1.34
CA ILE A 42 3.72 -3.39 -2.77
C ILE A 42 5.23 -3.43 -2.97
N ASP A 43 5.96 -2.54 -2.28
CA ASP A 43 7.41 -2.40 -2.41
C ASP A 43 8.17 -3.63 -1.87
N LYS A 44 7.70 -4.24 -0.78
CA LYS A 44 8.29 -5.50 -0.28
C LYS A 44 8.06 -6.70 -1.19
N ASN A 45 6.99 -6.67 -1.99
CA ASN A 45 6.61 -7.78 -2.87
C ASN A 45 6.79 -7.44 -4.35
N ARG A 46 7.66 -6.48 -4.69
CA ARG A 46 7.80 -5.95 -6.06
C ARG A 46 7.94 -7.01 -7.13
N GLU A 47 8.74 -8.04 -6.90
CA GLU A 47 8.95 -9.12 -7.88
C GLU A 47 7.64 -9.80 -8.26
N PHE A 48 6.75 -10.01 -7.30
CA PHE A 48 5.42 -10.56 -7.54
C PHE A 48 4.57 -9.59 -8.38
N PHE A 49 4.54 -8.31 -8.02
CA PHE A 49 3.74 -7.30 -8.73
C PHE A 49 4.28 -7.01 -10.15
N LEU A 50 5.59 -7.06 -10.37
CA LEU A 50 6.23 -6.81 -11.66
C LEU A 50 5.96 -7.92 -12.69
N LYS A 51 5.78 -9.17 -12.25
CA LYS A 51 5.47 -10.31 -13.13
C LYS A 51 4.12 -10.18 -13.83
N ASN A 52 3.16 -9.46 -13.25
CA ASN A 52 1.84 -9.25 -13.83
C ASN A 52 1.73 -7.83 -14.42
N PRO A 53 1.56 -7.64 -15.74
CA PRO A 53 1.52 -6.32 -16.36
C PRO A 53 0.51 -5.35 -15.72
N ARG A 54 -0.66 -5.86 -15.30
CA ARG A 54 -1.71 -5.05 -14.67
C ARG A 54 -1.35 -4.59 -13.26
N LEU A 55 -0.57 -5.39 -12.53
CA LEU A 55 -0.10 -5.07 -11.18
C LEU A 55 1.21 -4.28 -11.20
N SER A 56 2.03 -4.45 -12.24
CA SER A 56 3.32 -3.78 -12.41
C SER A 56 3.20 -2.26 -12.40
N MET A 57 2.04 -1.72 -12.80
CA MET A 57 1.77 -0.29 -12.75
C MET A 57 1.84 0.25 -11.33
N MET A 58 1.43 -0.52 -10.32
CA MET A 58 1.51 -0.08 -8.92
C MET A 58 2.97 0.19 -8.53
N VAL A 59 3.88 -0.72 -8.88
CA VAL A 59 5.32 -0.57 -8.64
C VAL A 59 5.86 0.68 -9.35
N ARG A 60 5.48 0.89 -10.62
CA ARG A 60 5.89 2.08 -11.38
C ARG A 60 5.35 3.39 -10.82
N VAL A 61 4.12 3.40 -10.28
CA VAL A 61 3.57 4.57 -9.57
C VAL A 61 4.38 4.84 -8.32
N PHE A 62 4.70 3.80 -7.55
CA PHE A 62 5.52 3.93 -6.36
C PHE A 62 6.89 4.53 -6.72
N ASP A 63 7.56 4.03 -7.74
CA ASP A 63 8.89 4.52 -8.16
C ASP A 63 8.88 6.00 -8.55
N LYS A 64 7.81 6.45 -9.22
CA LYS A 64 7.63 7.85 -9.66
C LYS A 64 7.12 8.79 -8.55
N MET A 65 6.74 8.26 -7.39
CA MET A 65 6.27 9.08 -6.28
C MET A 65 7.41 9.97 -5.78
N GLN A 66 7.10 11.21 -5.39
CA GLN A 66 8.08 12.13 -4.83
C GLN A 66 8.75 11.54 -3.58
N ASP A 67 10.07 11.65 -3.48
CA ASP A 67 10.83 11.01 -2.41
C ASP A 67 10.44 11.52 -1.02
N GLN A 68 10.08 12.80 -0.90
CA GLN A 68 9.57 13.36 0.34
C GLN A 68 8.26 12.68 0.77
N ARG A 69 7.33 12.44 -0.17
CA ARG A 69 6.08 11.72 0.11
C ARG A 69 6.35 10.27 0.48
N LYS A 70 7.23 9.57 -0.25
CA LYS A 70 7.63 8.19 0.05
C LYS A 70 8.16 8.08 1.47
N ARG A 71 9.13 8.93 1.85
CA ARG A 71 9.73 8.91 3.19
C ARG A 71 8.68 9.12 4.28
N MET A 72 7.81 10.11 4.11
CA MET A 72 6.74 10.39 5.07
C MET A 72 5.85 9.16 5.31
N ILE A 73 5.28 8.58 4.26
CA ILE A 73 4.33 7.47 4.43
C ILE A 73 5.01 6.19 4.94
N LEU A 74 6.25 5.92 4.54
CA LEU A 74 6.99 4.75 5.02
C LEU A 74 7.34 4.88 6.50
N LEU A 75 7.72 6.07 6.96
CA LEU A 75 7.98 6.34 8.38
C LEU A 75 6.72 6.13 9.23
N GLU A 76 5.57 6.64 8.78
CA GLU A 76 4.29 6.44 9.49
C GLU A 76 3.88 4.96 9.54
N ALA A 77 4.12 4.21 8.46
CA ALA A 77 3.87 2.77 8.44
C ALA A 77 4.77 2.00 9.42
N ASP A 78 6.07 2.29 9.44
CA ASP A 78 7.01 1.61 10.33
C ASP A 78 6.73 1.95 11.80
N LYS A 79 6.36 3.20 12.11
CA LYS A 79 5.91 3.61 13.44
C LYS A 79 4.68 2.82 13.88
N PHE A 80 3.68 2.71 13.00
CA PHE A 80 2.46 1.95 13.29
C PHE A 80 2.76 0.46 13.55
N ILE A 81 3.57 -0.17 12.71
CA ILE A 81 3.96 -1.59 12.88
C ILE A 81 4.67 -1.78 14.22
N LYS A 82 5.64 -0.92 14.55
CA LYS A 82 6.38 -1.01 15.82
C LYS A 82 5.46 -0.91 17.03
N GLN A 83 4.43 -0.07 16.97
CA GLN A 83 3.48 0.12 18.07
C GLN A 83 2.49 -1.03 18.23
N ASN A 84 2.15 -1.75 17.16
CA ASN A 84 1.02 -2.71 17.14
C ASN A 84 1.46 -4.18 17.00
N THR A 85 2.75 -4.47 16.85
CA THR A 85 3.26 -5.83 16.65
C THR A 85 4.34 -6.19 17.68
N THR A 86 4.30 -5.56 18.86
CA THR A 86 5.14 -5.92 20.02
C THR A 86 4.45 -6.98 20.87
#